data_AF-A0A1G1Q3I3-F1
#
_entry.id   AF-A0A1G1Q3I3-F1
#
_cell.length_a   1.000
_cell.length_b   1.000
_cell.length_c   1.000
_cell.angle_alpha   90.00
_cell.angle_beta   90.00
_cell.angle_gamma   90.00
#
_symmetry.space_group_name_H-M   'P 1'
#
loop_
_entity.id
_entity.type
_entity.pdbx_description
1 polymer ?
#
loop_
_entity_poly.entity_id
_entity_poly.type
_entity_poly.pdbx_seq_one_letter_code
_entity_poly.pdbx_strand_id
1 'polypeptide(L)'
;MRHRFNNKIAQIIVLVTGFWLLVSLTGCEAFVKKFRRRPKEEKREEPIIQPQSYPDVALNKDELYRDYFLFWESWADELVSFLKDNANTKKQKECIQQAMDNLVKMQSLLNEEKAGFLDKFVIELTTVKNVLFQSYLNSADFSYLKNKIERIKAKVHRDFVFSKIKKDLR
;
A
#
# COMPACT_ATOMS: atom_id res chain seq x y z
N MET A 1 36.26 -40.74 56.51
CA MET A 1 35.59 -40.17 55.31
C MET A 1 34.23 -39.49 55.57
N ARG A 2 33.49 -39.76 56.68
CA ARG A 2 32.16 -39.14 56.93
C ARG A 2 32.17 -37.62 57.15
N HIS A 3 33.20 -37.08 57.82
CA HIS A 3 33.21 -35.66 58.20
C HIS A 3 33.34 -34.68 57.02
N ARG A 4 34.04 -35.08 55.95
CA ARG A 4 34.16 -34.28 54.71
C ARG A 4 32.88 -34.27 53.88
N PHE A 5 32.04 -35.31 53.98
CA PHE A 5 30.80 -35.42 53.22
C PHE A 5 29.70 -34.54 53.82
N ASN A 6 29.57 -34.52 55.15
CA ASN A 6 28.61 -33.67 55.85
C ASN A 6 28.90 -32.16 55.66
N ASN A 7 30.18 -31.78 55.59
CA ASN A 7 30.54 -30.37 55.33
C ASN A 7 30.19 -29.94 53.91
N LYS A 8 30.31 -30.83 52.91
CA LYS A 8 29.89 -30.53 51.53
C LYS A 8 28.37 -30.43 51.39
N ILE A 9 27.62 -31.29 52.10
CA ILE A 9 26.15 -31.21 52.13
C ILE A 9 25.70 -29.92 52.81
N ALA A 10 26.31 -29.55 53.94
CA ALA A 10 26.02 -28.28 54.62
C ALA A 10 26.33 -27.07 53.73
N GLN A 11 27.44 -27.09 52.98
CA GLN A 11 27.77 -26.04 52.01
C GLN A 11 26.75 -25.94 50.88
N ILE A 12 26.27 -27.07 50.35
CA ILE A 12 25.23 -27.08 49.31
C ILE A 12 23.91 -26.52 49.86
N ILE A 13 23.51 -26.91 51.08
CA ILE A 13 22.28 -26.40 51.70
C ILE A 13 22.35 -24.89 51.87
N VAL A 14 23.48 -24.35 52.37
CA VAL A 14 23.68 -22.91 52.54
C VAL A 14 23.66 -22.16 51.20
N LEU A 15 24.26 -22.73 50.15
CA LEU A 15 24.25 -22.13 48.82
C LEU A 15 22.83 -22.11 48.21
N VAL A 16 22.07 -23.19 48.36
CA VAL A 16 20.70 -23.30 47.84
C VAL A 16 19.75 -22.37 48.59
N THR A 17 19.85 -22.30 49.92
CA THR A 17 19.04 -21.35 50.71
C THR A 17 19.42 -19.90 50.43
N GLY A 18 20.71 -19.59 50.28
CA GLY A 18 21.17 -18.26 49.87
C GLY A 18 20.65 -17.86 48.49
N PHE A 19 20.67 -18.78 47.52
CA PHE A 19 20.15 -18.53 46.18
C PHE A 19 18.63 -18.29 46.19
N TRP A 20 17.87 -19.07 46.96
CA TRP A 20 16.43 -18.89 47.10
C TRP A 20 16.08 -17.51 47.68
N LEU A 21 16.87 -17.03 48.63
CA LEU A 21 16.68 -15.74 49.30
C LEU A 21 17.00 -14.56 48.35
N LEU A 22 17.92 -14.73 47.41
CA LEU A 22 18.20 -13.73 46.37
C LEU A 22 17.09 -13.66 45.31
N VAL A 23 16.48 -14.79 44.93
CA VAL A 23 15.36 -14.82 43.98
C VAL A 23 14.11 -14.17 44.58
N SER A 24 13.85 -14.33 45.88
CA SER A 24 12.67 -13.71 46.51
C SER A 24 12.78 -12.18 46.64
N LEU A 25 13.98 -11.62 46.72
CA LEU A 25 14.20 -10.16 46.81
C LEU A 25 14.06 -9.44 45.47
N THR A 26 14.24 -10.12 44.33
CA THR A 26 14.24 -9.48 43.00
C THR A 26 12.88 -9.58 42.27
N GLY A 27 11.92 -10.34 42.79
CA GLY A 27 10.70 -10.74 42.08
C GLY A 27 9.50 -9.78 42.12
N CYS A 28 9.38 -8.88 43.10
CA CYS A 28 8.13 -8.11 43.29
C CYS A 28 8.09 -6.75 42.56
N GLU A 29 9.22 -6.16 42.18
CA GLU A 29 9.22 -4.79 41.64
C GLU A 29 8.86 -4.72 40.15
N ALA A 30 9.28 -5.72 39.36
CA ALA A 30 9.03 -5.77 37.91
C ALA A 30 7.53 -5.88 37.56
N PHE A 31 6.73 -6.52 38.42
CA PHE A 31 5.28 -6.65 38.21
C PHE A 31 4.53 -5.35 38.52
N VAL A 32 4.96 -4.59 39.54
CA VAL A 32 4.30 -3.32 39.93
C VAL A 32 4.47 -2.26 38.83
N LYS A 33 5.61 -2.23 38.13
CA LYS A 33 5.86 -1.24 37.06
C LYS A 33 4.95 -1.41 35.84
N LYS A 34 4.48 -2.63 35.57
CA LYS A 34 3.57 -2.92 34.43
C LYS A 34 2.12 -2.53 34.74
N PHE A 35 1.70 -2.57 36.01
CA PHE A 35 0.33 -2.27 36.43
C PHE A 35 0.18 -0.93 37.18
N ARG A 36 1.27 -0.21 37.46
CA ARG A 36 1.17 1.18 37.94
C ARG A 36 0.77 2.10 36.78
N ARG A 37 -0.40 2.69 36.91
CA ARG A 37 -0.86 3.76 36.02
C ARG A 37 0.13 4.92 36.09
N ARG A 38 0.66 5.37 34.95
CA ARG A 38 1.49 6.56 34.87
C ARG A 38 0.67 7.77 35.35
N PRO A 39 1.25 8.69 36.14
CA PRO A 39 0.57 9.93 36.49
C PRO A 39 0.21 10.67 35.20
N LYS A 40 -1.00 11.25 35.18
CA LYS A 40 -1.56 11.91 34.00
C LYS A 40 -0.68 13.12 33.67
N GLU A 41 0.00 13.08 32.53
CA GLU A 41 0.73 14.25 32.01
C GLU A 41 -0.24 15.43 31.87
N GLU A 42 0.24 16.64 32.18
CA GLU A 42 -0.55 17.87 32.00
C GLU A 42 -1.06 17.92 30.56
N LYS A 43 -2.37 18.15 30.43
CA LYS A 43 -3.04 18.24 29.12
C LYS A 43 -2.37 19.35 28.33
N ARG A 44 -1.50 18.98 27.38
CA ARG A 44 -1.08 19.87 26.31
C ARG A 44 -2.35 20.29 25.59
N GLU A 45 -2.56 21.59 25.48
CA GLU A 45 -3.71 22.14 24.76
C GLU A 45 -3.76 21.50 23.37
N GLU A 46 -4.86 20.83 23.06
CA GLU A 46 -5.05 20.22 21.75
C GLU A 46 -5.03 21.36 20.72
N PRO A 47 -4.11 21.34 19.74
CA PRO A 47 -4.11 22.38 18.72
C PRO A 47 -5.46 22.35 18.01
N ILE A 48 -6.16 23.48 18.02
CA ILE A 48 -7.42 23.64 17.28
C ILE A 48 -7.05 23.62 15.80
N ILE A 49 -7.12 22.44 15.18
CA ILE A 49 -6.98 22.28 13.74
C ILE A 49 -8.27 22.80 13.13
N GLN A 50 -8.28 24.08 12.75
CA GLN A 50 -9.39 24.62 11.97
C GLN A 50 -9.35 23.97 10.59
N PRO A 51 -10.44 23.33 10.13
CA PRO A 51 -10.51 22.80 8.78
C PRO A 51 -10.33 23.96 7.80
N GLN A 52 -9.26 23.93 7.03
CA GLN A 52 -9.05 24.92 5.98
C GLN A 52 -10.12 24.70 4.92
N SER A 53 -11.04 25.66 4.78
CA SER A 53 -12.04 25.64 3.72
C SER A 53 -11.32 25.89 2.41
N TYR A 54 -11.03 24.82 1.67
CA TYR A 54 -10.59 24.96 0.29
C TYR A 54 -11.74 25.55 -0.50
N PRO A 55 -11.51 26.60 -1.31
CA PRO A 55 -12.54 27.05 -2.23
C PRO A 55 -12.94 25.86 -3.11
N ASP A 56 -14.25 25.69 -3.35
CA ASP A 56 -14.76 24.86 -4.44
C ASP A 56 -14.32 25.53 -5.75
N VAL A 57 -13.03 25.46 -6.06
CA VAL A 57 -12.55 25.70 -7.41
C VAL A 57 -13.23 24.59 -8.19
N ALA A 58 -14.30 24.92 -8.90
CA ALA A 58 -14.88 24.05 -9.89
C ALA A 58 -13.70 23.56 -10.73
N LEU A 59 -13.24 22.33 -10.46
CA LEU A 59 -11.95 21.85 -10.93
C LEU A 59 -11.93 22.09 -12.42
N ASN A 60 -11.00 22.92 -12.88
CA ASN A 60 -10.91 23.27 -14.27
C ASN A 60 -10.82 21.94 -15.03
N LYS A 61 -11.76 21.67 -15.95
CA LYS A 61 -11.82 20.39 -16.66
C LYS A 61 -10.48 20.05 -17.32
N ASP A 62 -9.74 21.08 -17.73
CA ASP A 62 -8.38 20.96 -18.24
C ASP A 62 -7.41 20.35 -17.22
N GLU A 63 -7.43 20.83 -15.98
CA GLU A 63 -6.58 20.34 -14.88
C GLU A 63 -7.01 18.94 -14.47
N LEU A 64 -8.32 18.73 -14.33
CA LEU A 64 -8.88 17.44 -13.96
C LEU A 64 -8.51 16.33 -14.96
N TYR A 65 -8.55 16.64 -16.27
CA TYR A 65 -8.11 15.71 -17.29
C TYR A 65 -6.61 15.40 -17.19
N ARG A 66 -5.78 16.43 -16.98
CA ARG A 66 -4.32 16.26 -16.83
C ARG A 66 -4.00 15.36 -15.64
N ASP A 67 -4.68 15.55 -14.53
CA ASP A 67 -4.50 14.76 -13.32
C ASP A 67 -4.86 13.30 -13.58
N TYR A 68 -6.04 13.03 -14.15
CA TYR A 68 -6.43 11.65 -14.46
C TYR A 68 -5.52 10.99 -15.49
N PHE A 69 -5.05 11.73 -16.50
CA PHE A 69 -4.07 11.22 -17.46
C PHE A 69 -2.76 10.84 -16.77
N LEU A 70 -2.23 11.71 -15.91
CA LEU A 70 -1.00 11.48 -15.16
C LEU A 70 -1.13 10.29 -14.21
N PHE A 71 -2.25 10.19 -13.49
CA PHE A 71 -2.52 9.06 -12.60
C PHE A 71 -2.65 7.76 -13.37
N TRP A 72 -3.40 7.76 -14.47
CA TRP A 72 -3.51 6.59 -15.34
C TRP A 72 -2.13 6.13 -15.82
N GLU A 73 -1.30 7.04 -16.32
CA GLU A 73 0.04 6.72 -16.82
C GLU A 73 0.93 6.15 -15.72
N SER A 74 0.90 6.76 -14.53
CA SER A 74 1.67 6.29 -13.36
C SER A 74 1.24 4.89 -12.93
N TRP A 75 -0.07 4.64 -12.83
CA TRP A 75 -0.59 3.31 -12.47
C TRP A 75 -0.32 2.26 -13.55
N ALA A 76 -0.33 2.65 -14.83
CA ALA A 76 0.05 1.76 -15.92
C ALA A 76 1.54 1.38 -15.84
N ASP A 77 2.42 2.31 -15.51
CA ASP A 77 3.85 2.05 -15.32
C ASP A 77 4.12 1.17 -14.10
N GLU A 78 3.46 1.44 -12.97
CA GLU A 78 3.52 0.57 -11.81
C GLU A 78 3.04 -0.84 -12.16
N LEU A 79 1.92 -0.97 -12.87
CA LEU A 79 1.42 -2.28 -13.30
C LEU A 79 2.44 -3.03 -14.14
N VAL A 80 3.05 -2.38 -15.14
CA VAL A 80 4.11 -2.97 -15.97
C VAL A 80 5.30 -3.45 -15.13
N SER A 81 5.66 -2.72 -14.07
CA SER A 81 6.74 -3.10 -13.15
C SER A 81 6.42 -4.32 -12.28
N PHE A 82 5.13 -4.51 -11.96
CA PHE A 82 4.63 -5.62 -11.15
C PHE A 82 4.17 -6.83 -11.96
N LEU A 83 4.06 -6.74 -13.29
CA LEU A 83 3.75 -7.86 -14.18
C LEU A 83 4.96 -8.75 -14.44
N LYS A 84 5.33 -9.51 -13.40
CA LYS A 84 6.40 -10.50 -13.44
C LYS A 84 6.06 -11.65 -12.49
N ASP A 85 6.74 -12.77 -12.71
CA ASP A 85 6.63 -13.92 -11.83
C ASP A 85 7.07 -13.57 -10.39
N ASN A 86 6.41 -14.16 -9.39
CA ASN A 86 6.60 -13.90 -7.96
C ASN A 86 6.41 -12.45 -7.47
N ALA A 87 5.79 -11.57 -8.27
CA ALA A 87 5.39 -10.23 -7.79
C ALA A 87 4.11 -10.27 -6.95
N ASN A 88 3.86 -9.19 -6.22
CA ASN A 88 2.69 -9.07 -5.35
C ASN A 88 1.39 -8.99 -6.19
N THR A 89 0.62 -10.07 -6.20
CA THR A 89 -0.66 -10.19 -6.92
C THR A 89 -1.69 -9.15 -6.48
N LYS A 90 -1.72 -8.78 -5.19
CA LYS A 90 -2.63 -7.73 -4.71
C LYS A 90 -2.29 -6.39 -5.36
N LYS A 91 -0.99 -6.07 -5.47
CA LYS A 91 -0.53 -4.85 -6.13
C LYS A 91 -0.83 -4.86 -7.63
N GLN A 92 -0.64 -5.99 -8.32
CA GLN A 92 -1.06 -6.11 -9.73
C GLN A 92 -2.55 -5.78 -9.91
N LYS A 93 -3.42 -6.35 -9.06
CA LYS A 93 -4.87 -6.13 -9.08
C LYS A 93 -5.27 -4.70 -8.73
N GLU A 94 -4.57 -4.08 -7.79
CA GLU A 94 -4.78 -2.68 -7.41
C GLU A 94 -4.38 -1.74 -8.55
N CYS A 95 -3.19 -1.93 -9.15
CA CYS A 95 -2.70 -1.06 -10.21
C CYS A 95 -3.60 -1.11 -11.46
N ILE A 96 -4.04 -2.31 -11.89
CA ILE A 96 -4.97 -2.41 -13.03
C ILE A 96 -6.32 -1.77 -12.73
N GLN A 97 -6.82 -1.88 -11.50
CA GLN A 97 -8.08 -1.24 -11.09
C GLN A 97 -7.95 0.28 -11.13
N GLN A 98 -6.91 0.84 -10.52
CA GLN A 98 -6.67 2.28 -10.51
C GLN A 98 -6.41 2.84 -11.90
N ALA A 99 -5.65 2.13 -12.74
CA ALA A 99 -5.46 2.51 -14.14
C ALA A 99 -6.80 2.56 -14.87
N MET A 100 -7.64 1.52 -14.75
CA MET A 100 -8.96 1.51 -15.38
C MET A 100 -9.85 2.65 -14.90
N ASP A 101 -9.92 2.88 -13.59
CA ASP A 101 -10.79 3.92 -13.02
C ASP A 101 -10.40 5.31 -13.52
N ASN A 102 -9.11 5.61 -13.61
CA ASN A 102 -8.63 6.89 -14.16
C ASN A 102 -8.89 6.99 -15.67
N LEU A 103 -8.75 5.90 -16.43
CA LEU A 103 -9.05 5.89 -17.87
C LEU A 103 -10.53 6.17 -18.16
N VAL A 104 -11.44 5.61 -17.36
CA VAL A 104 -12.89 5.87 -17.46
C VAL A 104 -13.22 7.30 -17.06
N LYS A 105 -12.57 7.84 -16.02
CA LYS A 105 -12.73 9.26 -15.64
C LYS A 105 -12.20 10.21 -16.73
N MET A 106 -11.13 9.85 -17.43
CA MET A 106 -10.71 10.60 -18.61
C MET A 106 -11.78 10.55 -19.69
N GLN A 107 -12.34 9.37 -19.96
CA GLN A 107 -13.37 9.17 -20.98
C GLN A 107 -14.61 10.04 -20.76
N SER A 108 -15.06 10.19 -19.51
CA SER A 108 -16.25 11.00 -19.19
C SER A 108 -16.08 12.50 -19.43
N LEU A 109 -14.83 12.98 -19.52
CA LEU A 109 -14.51 14.38 -19.80
C LEU A 109 -14.37 14.67 -21.31
N LEU A 110 -14.29 13.63 -22.15
CA LEU A 110 -14.09 13.74 -23.60
C LEU A 110 -15.40 13.78 -24.37
N ASN A 111 -15.43 14.48 -25.50
CA ASN A 111 -16.54 14.44 -26.47
C ASN A 111 -16.86 13.00 -26.95
N GLU A 112 -18.02 12.80 -27.57
CA GLU A 112 -18.50 11.44 -27.90
C GLU A 112 -17.56 10.70 -28.84
N GLU A 113 -16.97 11.41 -29.80
CA GLU A 113 -16.04 10.83 -30.76
C GLU A 113 -14.76 10.31 -30.08
N LYS A 114 -14.08 11.16 -29.29
CA LYS A 114 -12.86 10.78 -28.57
C LYS A 114 -13.13 9.77 -27.46
N ALA A 115 -14.26 9.89 -26.78
CA ALA A 115 -14.69 8.90 -25.79
C ALA A 115 -14.88 7.52 -26.42
N GLY A 116 -15.45 7.44 -27.63
CA GLY A 116 -15.58 6.18 -28.38
C GLY A 116 -14.24 5.60 -28.84
N PHE A 117 -13.26 6.44 -29.19
CA PHE A 117 -11.91 5.95 -29.44
C PHE A 117 -11.21 5.43 -28.19
N LEU A 118 -11.40 6.09 -27.04
CA LEU A 118 -10.83 5.67 -25.77
C LEU A 118 -11.46 4.36 -25.26
N ASP A 119 -12.73 4.14 -25.57
CA ASP A 119 -13.48 2.94 -25.19
C ASP A 119 -12.80 1.64 -25.65
N LYS A 120 -12.20 1.66 -26.84
CA LYS A 120 -11.42 0.52 -27.36
C LYS A 120 -10.30 0.12 -26.40
N PHE A 121 -9.61 1.09 -25.81
CA PHE A 121 -8.55 0.85 -24.84
C PHE A 121 -9.10 0.42 -23.48
N VAL A 122 -10.26 0.94 -23.07
CA VAL A 122 -10.97 0.49 -21.85
C VAL A 122 -11.34 -0.99 -21.96
N ILE A 123 -11.86 -1.43 -23.10
CA ILE A 123 -12.20 -2.85 -23.37
C ILE A 123 -10.94 -3.73 -23.35
N GLU A 124 -9.86 -3.29 -24.02
CA GLU A 124 -8.59 -4.02 -24.02
C GLU A 124 -8.02 -4.17 -22.60
N LEU A 125 -8.07 -3.11 -21.80
CA LEU A 125 -7.58 -3.09 -20.41
C LEU A 125 -8.48 -3.94 -19.48
N THR A 126 -9.80 -3.93 -19.71
CA THR A 126 -10.75 -4.81 -19.03
C THR A 126 -10.45 -6.29 -19.28
N THR A 127 -10.06 -6.62 -20.50
CA THR A 127 -9.65 -8.00 -20.85
C THR A 127 -8.42 -8.42 -20.03
N VAL A 128 -7.43 -7.53 -19.91
CA VAL A 128 -6.23 -7.78 -19.09
C VAL A 128 -6.60 -7.94 -17.62
N LYS A 129 -7.48 -7.08 -17.09
CA LYS A 129 -8.00 -7.19 -15.73
C LYS A 129 -8.64 -8.57 -15.49
N ASN A 130 -9.51 -9.02 -16.39
CA ASN A 130 -10.19 -10.30 -16.21
C ASN A 130 -9.20 -11.47 -16.13
N VAL A 131 -8.20 -11.48 -17.01
CA VAL A 131 -7.12 -12.49 -16.99
C VAL A 131 -6.35 -12.45 -15.65
N LEU A 132 -5.97 -11.26 -15.17
CA LEU A 132 -5.27 -11.11 -13.88
C LEU A 132 -6.09 -11.54 -12.66
N PHE A 133 -7.42 -11.45 -12.74
CA PHE A 133 -8.30 -11.77 -11.64
C PHE A 133 -8.71 -13.24 -11.60
N GLN A 134 -8.81 -13.90 -12.76
CA GLN A 134 -9.40 -15.23 -12.90
C GLN A 134 -8.38 -16.35 -13.14
N SER A 135 -7.18 -16.05 -13.63
CA SER A 135 -6.23 -17.05 -14.08
C SER A 135 -4.99 -17.15 -13.20
N TYR A 136 -4.47 -18.37 -13.05
CA TYR A 136 -3.09 -18.59 -12.64
C TYR A 136 -2.20 -18.35 -13.85
N LEU A 137 -1.29 -17.39 -13.74
CA LEU A 137 -0.44 -16.95 -14.86
C LEU A 137 0.95 -17.52 -14.72
N ASN A 138 1.52 -17.98 -15.82
CA ASN A 138 2.92 -18.34 -15.90
C ASN A 138 3.77 -17.14 -16.38
N SER A 139 5.09 -17.30 -16.41
CA SER A 139 6.03 -16.25 -16.84
C SER A 139 5.79 -15.74 -18.28
N ALA A 140 5.37 -16.62 -19.20
CA ALA A 140 5.05 -16.23 -20.57
C ALA A 140 3.77 -15.38 -20.63
N ASP A 141 2.75 -15.73 -19.83
CA ASP A 141 1.52 -14.93 -19.73
C ASP A 141 1.81 -13.53 -19.20
N PHE A 142 2.63 -13.41 -18.15
CA PHE A 142 3.05 -12.10 -17.62
C PHE A 142 3.77 -11.27 -18.69
N SER A 143 4.67 -11.89 -19.44
CA SER A 143 5.39 -11.21 -20.54
C SER A 143 4.43 -10.74 -21.64
N TYR A 144 3.45 -11.56 -22.01
CA TYR A 144 2.41 -11.21 -22.96
C TYR A 144 1.55 -10.03 -22.47
N LEU A 145 1.05 -10.09 -21.23
CA LEU A 145 0.23 -9.04 -20.64
C LEU A 145 1.01 -7.72 -20.50
N LYS A 146 2.27 -7.79 -20.08
CA LYS A 146 3.15 -6.63 -20.00
C LYS A 146 3.29 -5.94 -21.35
N ASN A 147 3.65 -6.68 -22.39
CA ASN A 147 3.77 -6.16 -23.76
C ASN A 147 2.45 -5.57 -24.27
N LYS A 148 1.31 -6.18 -23.90
CA LYS A 148 -0.02 -5.67 -24.27
C LYS A 148 -0.30 -4.32 -23.61
N ILE A 149 -0.03 -4.19 -22.31
CA ILE A 149 -0.24 -2.93 -21.58
C ILE A 149 0.70 -1.83 -22.09
N GLU A 150 1.97 -2.15 -22.36
CA GLU A 150 2.91 -1.17 -22.92
C GLU A 150 2.43 -0.64 -24.29
N ARG A 151 1.85 -1.50 -25.14
CA ARG A 151 1.26 -1.07 -26.41
C ARG A 151 0.03 -0.17 -26.21
N ILE A 152 -0.85 -0.52 -25.28
CA ILE A 152 -2.00 0.32 -24.92
C ILE A 152 -1.50 1.67 -24.43
N LYS A 153 -0.52 1.68 -23.51
CA LYS A 153 0.07 2.88 -22.95
C LYS A 153 0.63 3.79 -24.05
N ALA A 154 1.42 3.23 -24.96
CA ALA A 154 2.02 3.99 -26.05
C ALA A 154 0.99 4.60 -27.02
N LYS A 155 -0.13 3.91 -27.27
CA LYS A 155 -1.22 4.43 -28.12
C LYS A 155 -2.00 5.53 -27.40
N VAL A 156 -2.42 5.27 -26.16
CA VAL A 156 -3.16 6.26 -25.36
C VAL A 156 -2.31 7.52 -25.14
N HIS A 157 -1.03 7.38 -24.78
CA HIS A 157 -0.15 8.53 -24.62
C HIS A 157 -0.03 9.34 -25.94
N ARG A 158 0.12 8.66 -27.08
CA ARG A 158 0.26 9.35 -28.37
C ARG A 158 -0.97 10.15 -28.75
N ASP A 159 -2.17 9.60 -28.53
CA ASP A 159 -3.41 10.15 -29.08
C ASP A 159 -4.20 10.97 -28.05
N PHE A 160 -3.96 10.72 -26.75
CA PHE A 160 -4.72 11.30 -25.64
C PHE A 160 -3.92 12.20 -24.70
N VAL A 161 -2.67 12.54 -25.05
CA VAL A 161 -1.97 13.63 -24.36
C VAL A 161 -2.79 14.92 -24.44
N PHE A 162 -2.84 15.64 -23.31
CA PHE A 162 -3.65 16.83 -23.14
C PHE A 162 -3.49 17.89 -24.24
N SER A 163 -2.26 18.09 -24.75
CA SER A 163 -2.00 19.07 -25.81
C SER A 163 -2.78 18.81 -27.10
N LYS A 164 -3.16 17.55 -27.37
CA LYS A 164 -3.96 17.15 -28.54
C LYS A 164 -5.47 17.16 -28.28
N ILE A 165 -5.86 16.97 -27.02
CA ILE A 165 -7.26 16.74 -26.63
C ILE A 165 -7.95 17.95 -26.03
N LYS A 166 -7.23 19.02 -25.68
CA LYS A 166 -7.82 20.22 -25.08
C LYS A 166 -9.07 20.75 -25.80
N LYS A 167 -9.14 20.62 -27.14
CA LYS A 167 -10.29 21.06 -27.96
C LYS A 167 -11.47 20.09 -27.95
N ASP A 168 -11.25 18.86 -27.51
CA ASP A 168 -12.20 17.74 -27.50
C ASP A 168 -12.79 17.49 -26.11
N LEU A 169 -12.50 18.34 -25.12
CA LEU A 169 -13.10 18.28 -23.79
C LEU A 169 -14.54 18.82 -23.83
N ARG A 170 -15.48 18.13 -23.20
CA ARG A 170 -16.89 18.58 -23.06
C ARG A 170 -17.03 19.68 -22.02
#